data_AF-A0A6N7ZQL3-F1
#
_entry.id   AF-A0A6N7ZQL3-F1
#
_cell.length_a   1.000
_cell.length_b   1.000
_cell.length_c   1.000
_cell.angle_alpha   90.00
_cell.angle_beta   90.00
_cell.angle_gamma   90.00
#
_symmetry.space_group_name_H-M   'P 1'
#
loop_
_entity.id
_entity.type
_entity.pdbx_description
1 polymer ?
#
loop_
_entity_poly.entity_id
_entity_poly.type
_entity_poly.pdbx_seq_one_letter_code
_entity_poly.pdbx_strand_id
1 'polypeptide(L)'
;MPWKLKRVRQCEKCPWKVSTDPNEIPNGYSRELHEALVSTIADPGSIAGTGRSFACHESPPGEEAHCVGWLMNQIGPGNNIPLRIHVMDCENLNAVVLDGPQHERFEDTIPAANFENDEDS
;
A
#
# COMPACT_ATOMS: atom_id res chain seq x y z
N MET A 1 -21.06 -12.66 -0.45
CA MET A 1 -20.41 -13.89 -0.96
C MET A 1 -18.99 -13.86 -0.43
N PRO A 2 -18.53 -14.93 0.21
CA PRO A 2 -17.17 -14.97 0.73
C PRO A 2 -16.17 -14.88 -0.43
N TRP A 3 -15.03 -14.25 -0.18
CA TRP A 3 -14.02 -13.97 -1.21
C TRP A 3 -12.61 -14.23 -0.67
N LYS A 4 -11.62 -14.25 -1.57
CA LYS A 4 -10.22 -14.52 -1.24
C LYS A 4 -9.29 -13.47 -1.82
N LEU A 5 -8.27 -13.12 -1.06
CA LEU A 5 -7.10 -12.41 -1.56
C LEU A 5 -6.34 -13.32 -2.53
N LYS A 6 -6.04 -12.82 -3.73
CA LYS A 6 -5.13 -13.48 -4.69
C LYS A 6 -3.71 -13.62 -4.13
N ARG A 7 -3.31 -12.69 -3.25
CA ARG A 7 -2.00 -12.64 -2.63
C ARG A 7 -2.13 -12.36 -1.14
N VAL A 8 -1.42 -13.15 -0.32
CA VAL A 8 -1.41 -13.01 1.14
C VAL A 8 -0.03 -12.63 1.69
N ARG A 9 1.04 -12.80 0.92
CA ARG A 9 2.39 -12.42 1.32
C ARG A 9 2.74 -11.03 0.77
N GLN A 10 3.27 -10.14 1.60
CA GLN A 10 3.81 -8.86 1.15
C GLN A 10 4.92 -9.04 0.09
N CYS A 11 5.05 -8.11 -0.86
CA CYS A 11 6.18 -8.10 -1.78
C CYS A 11 7.47 -7.66 -1.10
N GLU A 12 8.61 -8.17 -1.58
CA GLU A 12 9.92 -7.92 -0.97
C GLU A 12 10.34 -6.46 -1.04
N LYS A 13 9.92 -5.75 -2.10
CA LYS A 13 10.18 -4.31 -2.31
C LYS A 13 8.91 -3.47 -2.13
N CYS A 14 8.06 -3.83 -1.17
CA CYS A 14 6.86 -3.05 -0.87
C CYS A 14 7.23 -1.68 -0.25
N PRO A 15 6.76 -0.53 -0.78
CA PRO A 15 6.99 0.79 -0.16
C PRO A 15 6.44 0.93 1.26
N TRP A 16 5.47 0.10 1.65
CA TRP A 16 4.91 0.13 3.00
C TRP A 16 5.86 -0.49 4.04
N LYS A 17 6.84 -1.30 3.62
CA LYS A 17 7.85 -1.86 4.52
C LYS A 17 8.93 -0.81 4.79
N VAL A 18 9.19 -0.53 6.07
CA VAL A 18 10.13 0.53 6.51
C VAL A 18 11.55 0.34 5.97
N SER A 19 11.97 -0.90 5.74
CA SER A 19 13.31 -1.21 5.23
C SER A 19 13.42 -1.16 3.70
N THR A 20 12.37 -0.77 2.98
CA THR A 20 12.38 -0.67 1.52
C THR A 20 12.70 0.75 1.11
N ASP A 21 13.67 0.93 0.21
CA ASP A 21 13.77 2.15 -0.59
C ASP A 21 12.91 1.98 -1.87
N PRO A 22 11.83 2.77 -2.06
CA PRO A 22 11.02 2.72 -3.26
C PRO A 22 11.79 2.97 -4.56
N ASN A 23 12.92 3.69 -4.51
CA ASN A 23 13.76 3.93 -5.69
C ASN A 23 14.43 2.65 -6.22
N GLU A 24 14.48 1.58 -5.41
CA GLU A 24 15.01 0.28 -5.79
C GLU A 24 13.94 -0.68 -6.36
N ILE A 25 12.70 -0.21 -6.58
CA ILE A 25 11.63 -1.05 -7.13
C ILE A 25 11.97 -1.48 -8.56
N PRO A 26 11.96 -2.79 -8.86
CA PRO A 26 12.20 -3.29 -10.21
C PRO A 26 11.19 -2.72 -11.23
N ASN A 27 11.64 -2.47 -12.46
CA ASN A 27 10.86 -1.89 -13.56
C ASN A 27 10.52 -0.40 -13.43
N GLY A 28 11.16 0.29 -12.47
CA GLY A 28 11.14 1.74 -12.37
C GLY A 28 10.15 2.26 -11.33
N TYR A 29 10.60 3.27 -10.61
CA TYR A 29 9.79 4.03 -9.67
C TYR A 29 9.42 5.39 -10.28
N SER A 30 8.16 5.81 -10.13
CA SER A 30 7.72 7.18 -10.43
C SER A 30 7.09 7.76 -9.18
N ARG A 31 7.63 8.90 -8.74
CA ARG A 31 7.15 9.63 -7.58
C ARG A 31 5.73 10.15 -7.81
N GLU A 32 5.45 10.63 -9.01
CA GLU A 32 4.14 11.15 -9.41
C GLU A 32 3.06 10.06 -9.34
N LEU A 33 3.37 8.86 -9.85
CA LEU A 33 2.46 7.72 -9.75
C LEU A 33 2.27 7.27 -8.30
N HIS A 34 3.32 7.30 -7.48
CA HIS A 34 3.23 6.98 -6.07
C HIS A 34 2.31 7.98 -5.36
N GLU A 35 2.55 9.28 -5.52
CA GLU A 35 1.74 10.35 -4.91
C GLU A 35 0.27 10.25 -5.30
N ALA A 36 -0.04 9.89 -6.55
CA ALA A 36 -1.42 9.69 -7.01
C ALA A 36 -2.18 8.61 -6.24
N LEU A 37 -1.49 7.69 -5.56
CA LEU A 37 -2.08 6.66 -4.71
C LEU A 37 -2.73 7.22 -3.45
N VAL A 38 -2.52 8.50 -3.10
CA VAL A 38 -3.27 9.18 -2.03
C VAL A 38 -4.78 9.05 -2.22
N SER A 39 -5.24 8.97 -3.48
CA SER A 39 -6.65 8.76 -3.83
C SER A 39 -7.22 7.40 -3.39
N THR A 40 -6.37 6.47 -2.96
CA THR A 40 -6.73 5.14 -2.43
C THR A 40 -6.63 5.07 -0.90
N ILE A 41 -6.23 6.17 -0.25
CA ILE A 41 -6.12 6.27 1.22
C ILE A 41 -7.43 6.83 1.76
N ALA A 42 -8.00 6.17 2.76
CA ALA A 42 -9.21 6.62 3.42
C ALA A 42 -8.96 7.86 4.29
N ASP A 43 -10.00 8.69 4.45
CA ASP A 43 -10.07 9.60 5.59
C ASP A 43 -10.35 8.77 6.86
N PRO A 44 -9.46 8.75 7.87
CA PRO A 44 -9.57 7.84 9.01
C PRO A 44 -10.90 7.98 9.76
N GLY A 45 -11.63 6.87 9.91
CA GLY A 45 -12.92 6.85 10.61
C GLY A 45 -14.12 7.33 9.78
N SER A 46 -13.89 7.80 8.55
CA SER A 46 -14.96 8.09 7.61
C SER A 46 -15.67 6.80 7.16
N ILE A 47 -16.99 6.90 7.03
CA ILE A 47 -17.82 5.85 6.39
C ILE A 47 -18.06 6.13 4.90
N ALA A 48 -17.52 7.25 4.40
CA ALA A 48 -17.66 7.70 3.02
C ALA A 48 -16.35 7.49 2.25
N GLY A 49 -16.49 7.22 0.94
CA GLY A 49 -15.35 6.89 0.08
C GLY A 49 -14.82 5.47 0.32
N THR A 50 -13.71 5.14 -0.34
CA THR A 50 -12.97 3.85 -0.28
C THR A 50 -13.33 2.77 -1.32
N GLY A 51 -14.05 3.12 -2.39
CA GLY A 51 -14.27 2.21 -3.53
C GLY A 51 -13.03 2.01 -4.43
N ARG A 52 -11.91 2.69 -4.15
CA ARG A 52 -10.66 2.58 -4.90
C ARG A 52 -9.69 1.70 -4.11
N SER A 53 -9.20 0.65 -4.76
CA SER A 53 -8.18 -0.24 -4.21
C SER A 53 -6.83 0.03 -4.88
N PHE A 54 -5.75 -0.21 -4.14
CA PHE A 54 -4.40 -0.20 -4.70
C PHE A 54 -3.95 -1.63 -5.04
N ALA A 55 -3.65 -1.86 -6.31
CA ALA A 55 -3.10 -3.12 -6.78
C ALA A 55 -1.61 -3.25 -6.42
N CYS A 56 -1.13 -4.46 -6.14
CA CYS A 56 0.29 -4.72 -5.94
C CYS A 56 1.06 -4.46 -7.26
N HIS A 57 2.18 -3.75 -7.18
CA HIS A 57 3.01 -3.41 -8.34
C HIS A 57 3.61 -4.64 -9.06
N GLU A 58 3.70 -5.79 -8.38
CA GLU A 58 4.14 -7.06 -8.98
C GLU A 58 3.01 -7.78 -9.74
N SER A 59 1.77 -7.28 -9.70
CA SER A 59 0.66 -7.93 -10.42
C SER A 59 0.68 -7.53 -11.90
N PRO A 60 0.56 -8.48 -12.84
CA PRO A 60 0.42 -8.14 -14.24
C PRO A 60 -0.96 -7.52 -14.52
N PRO A 61 -1.09 -6.69 -15.58
CA PRO A 61 -2.39 -6.14 -15.99
C PRO A 61 -3.42 -7.25 -16.24
N GLY A 62 -4.63 -7.08 -15.70
CA GLY A 62 -5.73 -8.05 -15.75
C GLY A 62 -5.69 -9.13 -14.65
N GLU A 63 -4.60 -9.21 -13.86
CA GLU A 63 -4.47 -10.13 -12.73
C GLU A 63 -4.24 -9.41 -11.41
N GLU A 64 -4.71 -8.17 -11.29
CA GLU A 64 -4.46 -7.29 -10.15
C GLU A 64 -4.80 -7.99 -8.84
N ALA A 65 -3.80 -8.10 -7.96
CA ALA A 65 -3.95 -8.49 -6.57
C ALA A 65 -3.93 -7.24 -5.69
N HIS A 66 -4.68 -7.24 -4.59
CA HIS A 66 -4.57 -6.17 -3.59
C HIS A 66 -3.13 -6.06 -3.09
N CYS A 67 -2.62 -4.83 -2.97
CA CYS A 67 -1.35 -4.59 -2.29
C CYS A 67 -1.51 -4.92 -0.80
N VAL A 68 -0.73 -5.89 -0.31
CA VAL A 68 -0.83 -6.38 1.09
C VAL A 68 -0.44 -5.28 2.08
N GLY A 69 0.63 -4.53 1.82
CA GLY A 69 1.06 -3.44 2.70
C GLY A 69 -0.02 -2.36 2.85
N TRP A 70 -0.59 -1.91 1.73
CA TRP A 70 -1.72 -0.98 1.72
C TRP A 70 -2.94 -1.55 2.43
N LEU A 71 -3.33 -2.79 2.12
CA LEU A 71 -4.49 -3.44 2.73
C LEU A 71 -4.38 -3.43 4.26
N MET A 72 -3.24 -3.87 4.79
CA MET A 72 -3.02 -3.96 6.23
C MET A 72 -2.92 -2.58 6.89
N ASN A 73 -2.36 -1.59 6.21
CA ASN A 73 -2.42 -0.20 6.69
C ASN A 73 -3.87 0.28 6.77
N GLN A 74 -4.64 0.14 5.69
CA GLN A 74 -5.99 0.69 5.60
C GLN A 74 -6.95 0.04 6.59
N ILE A 75 -6.87 -1.27 6.84
CA ILE A 75 -7.72 -1.94 7.84
C ILE A 75 -7.21 -1.80 9.29
N GLY A 76 -6.01 -1.25 9.46
CA GLY A 76 -5.33 -0.98 10.73
C GLY A 76 -5.19 0.54 10.97
N PRO A 77 -3.96 1.10 11.00
CA PRO A 77 -3.72 2.52 11.30
C PRO A 77 -4.51 3.52 10.44
N GLY A 78 -4.71 3.22 9.15
CA GLY A 78 -5.48 4.06 8.23
C GLY A 78 -6.99 4.10 8.53
N ASN A 79 -7.49 3.22 9.39
CA ASN A 79 -8.87 3.17 9.89
C ASN A 79 -9.96 3.34 8.81
N ASN A 80 -9.79 2.63 7.70
CA ASN A 80 -10.72 2.57 6.58
C ASN A 80 -11.93 1.69 6.96
N ILE A 81 -12.98 2.30 7.50
CA ILE A 81 -14.15 1.59 8.05
C ILE A 81 -14.85 0.71 6.99
N PRO A 82 -15.16 1.20 5.77
CA PRO A 82 -15.84 0.36 4.80
C PRO A 82 -14.99 -0.85 4.37
N LEU A 83 -13.66 -0.69 4.22
CA LEU A 83 -12.78 -1.81 3.91
C LEU A 83 -12.71 -2.82 5.06
N ARG A 84 -12.68 -2.36 6.32
CA ARG A 84 -12.72 -3.25 7.50
C ARG A 84 -13.96 -4.13 7.50
N ILE A 85 -15.12 -3.57 7.17
CA ILE A 85 -16.37 -4.33 7.02
C ILE A 85 -16.26 -5.31 5.84
N HIS A 86 -15.74 -4.85 4.70
CA HIS A 86 -15.62 -5.67 3.50
C HIS A 86 -14.72 -6.90 3.67
N VAL A 87 -13.62 -6.77 4.42
CA VAL A 87 -12.68 -7.88 4.67
C VAL A 87 -13.18 -8.87 5.73
N MET A 88 -14.29 -8.60 6.42
CA MET A 88 -14.87 -9.57 7.37
C MET A 88 -15.29 -10.87 6.67
N ASP A 89 -15.71 -10.77 5.40
CA ASP A 89 -16.08 -11.92 4.55
C ASP A 89 -14.88 -12.48 3.74
N CYS A 90 -13.65 -12.03 4.01
CA CYS A 90 -12.44 -12.51 3.33
C CYS A 90 -11.91 -13.78 4.01
N GLU A 91 -12.03 -14.93 3.35
CA GLU A 91 -11.76 -16.25 3.95
C GLU A 91 -10.30 -16.45 4.37
N ASN A 92 -9.36 -15.81 3.68
CA ASN A 92 -7.92 -16.03 3.87
C ASN A 92 -7.18 -14.79 4.41
N LEU A 93 -7.88 -13.84 5.03
CA LEU A 93 -7.23 -12.66 5.63
C LEU A 93 -6.23 -13.05 6.74
N ASN A 94 -6.55 -14.10 7.50
CA ASN A 94 -5.68 -14.64 8.55
C ASN A 94 -4.37 -15.27 8.02
N ALA A 95 -4.29 -15.55 6.71
CA ALA A 95 -3.08 -16.06 6.07
C ALA A 95 -2.13 -14.93 5.62
N VAL A 96 -2.49 -13.66 5.86
CA VAL A 96 -1.64 -12.52 5.49
C VAL A 96 -0.34 -12.53 6.29
N VAL A 97 0.77 -12.37 5.58
CA VAL A 97 2.13 -12.29 6.14
C VAL A 97 2.78 -11.00 5.69
N LEU A 98 3.03 -10.10 6.65
CA LEU A 98 3.86 -8.92 6.48
C LEU A 98 5.34 -9.30 6.59
N ASP A 99 6.18 -8.61 5.82
CA ASP A 99 7.62 -8.77 5.82
C ASP A 99 8.26 -7.63 6.62
N GLY A 100 8.21 -7.71 7.95
CA GLY A 100 8.79 -6.70 8.84
C GLY A 100 7.92 -5.46 9.13
N PRO A 101 8.49 -4.44 9.81
CA PRO A 101 7.75 -3.24 10.23
C PRO A 101 7.18 -2.45 9.06
N GLN A 102 5.99 -1.88 9.26
CA GLN A 102 5.27 -1.11 8.25
C GLN A 102 5.22 0.38 8.63
N HIS A 103 5.19 1.24 7.61
CA HIS A 103 4.84 2.65 7.78
C HIS A 103 3.38 2.79 8.24
N GLU A 104 3.14 3.67 9.21
CA GLU A 104 1.79 3.96 9.70
C GLU A 104 1.06 4.97 8.81
N ARG A 105 1.81 5.86 8.14
CA ARG A 105 1.28 6.91 7.28
C ARG A 105 1.70 6.69 5.83
N PHE A 106 0.83 7.13 4.91
CA PHE A 106 1.12 7.07 3.49
C PHE A 106 2.27 7.99 3.10
N GLU A 107 2.40 9.17 3.72
CA GLU A 107 3.47 10.10 3.36
C GLU A 107 4.86 9.51 3.62
N ASP A 108 4.98 8.61 4.61
CA ASP A 108 6.24 7.98 4.97
C ASP A 108 6.69 6.93 3.93
N THR A 109 5.80 6.49 3.03
CA THR A 109 6.16 5.57 1.94
C THR A 109 6.79 6.30 0.77
N ILE A 110 6.64 7.63 0.68
CA ILE A 110 7.18 8.43 -0.42
C ILE A 110 8.64 8.80 -0.08
N PRO A 111 9.62 8.50 -0.95
CA PRO A 111 11.00 8.93 -0.74
C PRO A 111 11.08 10.45 -0.55
N ALA A 112 11.91 10.88 0.40
CA ALA A 112 12.27 12.28 0.54
C ALA A 112 12.84 12.79 -0.78
N ALA A 113 12.53 14.05 -1.14
CA ALA A 113 13.23 14.68 -2.24
C ALA A 113 14.71 14.78 -1.85
N ASN A 114 15.59 14.26 -2.70
CA ASN A 114 17.02 14.55 -2.59
C ASN A 114 17.18 16.05 -2.88
N PHE A 115 17.17 16.86 -1.83
CA PHE A 115 17.80 18.17 -1.89
C PHE A 115 19.30 17.89 -1.82
N GLU A 116 19.88 17.50 -2.95
CA GLU A 116 21.32 17.71 -3.12
C GLU A 116 21.54 19.21 -2.96
N ASN A 117 22.24 19.58 -1.90
CA ASN A 117 22.68 20.94 -1.69
C ASN A 117 23.60 21.30 -2.86
N ASP A 118 23.08 22.03 -3.84
CA ASP A 118 23.90 22.86 -4.74
C ASP A 118 24.49 24.02 -3.91
N GLU A 119 25.34 23.70 -2.94
CA GLU A 119 26.33 24.63 -2.40
C GLU A 119 27.69 24.25 -3.01
N ASP A 120 28.27 25.22 -3.70
CA ASP A 120 29.57 25.23 -4.41
C ASP A 120 29.60 24.75 -5.87
N SER A 121 29.37 25.70 -6.79
CA SER A 121 30.23 25.96 -7.97
C SER A 121 29.99 27.36 -8.56
#